data_AF-A0A7G2IJG9-F1
#
_entry.id   AF-A0A7G2IJG9-F1
#
_cell.length_a   1.000
_cell.length_b   1.000
_cell.length_c   1.000
_cell.angle_alpha   90.00
_cell.angle_beta   90.00
_cell.angle_gamma   90.00
#
_symmetry.space_group_name_H-M   'P 1'
#
loop_
_entity.id
_entity.type
_entity.pdbx_description
1 polymer ?
#
loop_
_entity_poly.entity_id
_entity_poly.type
_entity_poly.pdbx_seq_one_letter_code
_entity_poly.pdbx_strand_id
1 'polypeptide(L)' 'MELRNKKLTHDEFMTERHQVLQTWETGKDVENFEDGVKYQQSIPDKKTLLPCPAESRSGR' A
#
# COMPACT_ATOMS: atom_id res chain seq x y z
N MET A 1 -14.76 3.21 -12.89
CA MET A 1 -15.32 3.09 -11.52
C MET A 1 -16.60 3.92 -11.40
N GLU A 2 -17.65 3.36 -10.80
CA GLU A 2 -18.83 4.15 -10.37
C GLU A 2 -18.63 4.63 -8.92
N LEU A 3 -18.90 5.89 -8.64
CA LEU A 3 -18.70 6.47 -7.31
C LEU A 3 -19.77 5.96 -6.33
N ARG A 4 -19.35 5.18 -5.32
CA ARG A 4 -20.20 4.68 -4.24
C ARG A 4 -19.44 4.72 -2.93
N ASN A 5 -20.13 4.97 -1.81
CA ASN A 5 -19.54 4.83 -0.47
C ASN A 5 -19.47 3.35 -0.07
N LYS A 6 -18.58 2.61 -0.73
CA LYS A 6 -18.28 1.21 -0.45
C LYS A 6 -16.77 1.00 -0.57
N LYS A 7 -16.21 0.17 0.31
CA LYS A 7 -14.82 -0.27 0.19
C LYS A 7 -14.67 -1.06 -1.11
N LEU A 8 -13.64 -0.74 -1.89
CA LEU A 8 -13.28 -1.48 -3.09
C LEU A 8 -12.88 -2.91 -2.73
N THR A 9 -13.22 -3.86 -3.60
CA THR A 9 -12.69 -5.22 -3.47
C THR A 9 -11.18 -5.22 -3.75
N HIS A 10 -10.49 -6.27 -3.32
CA HIS A 10 -9.04 -6.36 -3.49
C HIS A 10 -8.65 -6.38 -4.97
N ASP A 11 -9.40 -7.12 -5.80
CA ASP A 11 -9.15 -7.24 -7.23
C ASP A 11 -9.40 -5.92 -7.98
N GLU A 12 -10.48 -5.20 -7.63
CA GLU A 12 -10.75 -3.87 -8.18
C GLU A 12 -9.62 -2.89 -7.85
N PHE A 13 -9.14 -2.91 -6.60
CA PHE A 13 -8.02 -2.07 -6.17
C PHE A 13 -6.72 -2.39 -6.92
N MET A 14 -6.39 -3.67 -7.08
CA MET A 14 -5.18 -4.09 -7.80
C MET A 14 -5.25 -3.76 -9.30
N THR A 15 -6.44 -3.86 -9.89
CA THR A 15 -6.67 -3.50 -11.30
C THR A 15 -6.40 -2.02 -11.55
N GLU A 16 -6.97 -1.12 -10.74
CA GLU A 16 -6.73 0.32 -10.87
C GLU A 16 -5.26 0.67 -10.61
N ARG A 17 -4.64 0.06 -9.61
CA ARG A 17 -3.22 0.27 -9.31
C ARG A 17 -2.37 -0.05 -10.54
N HIS A 18 -2.62 -1.18 -11.21
CA HIS A 18 -1.88 -1.52 -12.42
C HIS A 18 -2.07 -0.46 -13.52
N GLN A 19 -3.28 0.04 -13.73
CA GLN A 19 -3.54 1.11 -14.71
C GLN A 19 -2.78 2.41 -14.36
N VAL A 20 -2.76 2.80 -13.08
CA VAL A 20 -2.04 4.00 -12.61
C VAL A 20 -0.52 3.85 -12.79
N LEU A 21 0.04 2.68 -12.46
CA LEU A 21 1.48 2.44 -12.61
C LEU A 21 1.95 2.53 -14.07
N GLN A 22 1.10 2.21 -15.05
CA GLN A 22 1.45 2.36 -16.47
C GLN A 22 1.37 3.81 -16.98
N THR A 23 0.89 4.75 -16.16
CA THR A 23 0.75 6.16 -16.57
C THR A 23 2.11 6.87 -16.65
N TRP A 24 3.13 6.37 -15.93
CA TRP A 24 4.48 6.95 -15.95
C TRP A 24 5.57 5.88 -15.86
N GLU A 25 6.75 6.16 -16.42
CA GLU A 25 7.83 5.18 -16.52
C GLU A 25 8.33 4.68 -15.15
N THR A 26 8.30 5.54 -14.14
CA THR A 26 8.69 5.19 -12.75
C THR A 26 7.69 4.28 -12.03
N GLY A 27 6.52 4.01 -12.63
CA GLY A 27 5.57 3.06 -12.05
C GLY A 27 6.09 1.62 -12.07
N LYS A 28 7.04 1.31 -12.95
CA LYS A 28 7.74 0.01 -12.99
C LYS A 28 8.48 -0.29 -11.70
N ASP A 29 9.04 0.74 -11.06
CA ASP A 29 9.79 0.61 -9.80
C ASP A 29 8.86 0.29 -8.60
N VAL A 30 7.55 0.44 -8.79
CA VAL A 30 6.54 0.28 -7.73
C VAL A 30 5.61 -0.90 -8.04
N GLU A 31 5.94 -1.80 -8.98
CA GLU A 31 5.13 -2.98 -9.30
C GLU A 31 4.98 -3.95 -8.13
N ASN A 32 6.05 -4.15 -7.35
CA ASN A 32 6.05 -5.02 -6.17
C ASN A 32 5.47 -4.31 -4.95
N PHE A 33 4.19 -4.55 -4.67
CA PHE A 33 3.52 -3.97 -3.51
C PHE A 33 4.17 -4.39 -2.18
N GLU A 34 4.58 -5.65 -2.08
CA GLU A 34 5.18 -6.19 -0.85
C GLU A 34 6.49 -5.49 -0.46
N ASP A 35 7.29 -5.06 -1.43
CA ASP A 35 8.59 -4.44 -1.17
C ASP A 35 8.39 -3.06 -0.51
N GLY A 36 7.37 -2.32 -0.96
CA GLY A 36 6.95 -1.07 -0.31
C GLY A 36 6.44 -1.29 1.12
N VAL A 37 5.69 -2.38 1.36
CA VAL A 37 5.22 -2.74 2.69
C VAL A 37 6.39 -3.10 3.62
N LYS A 38 7.34 -3.91 3.15
CA LYS A 38 8.54 -4.30 3.90
C LYS A 38 9.41 -3.08 4.21
N TYR A 39 9.60 -2.20 3.23
CA TYR A 39 10.33 -0.94 3.43
C TYR A 39 9.68 -0.12 4.52
N GLN A 40 8.36 0.10 4.45
CA GLN A 40 7.62 0.89 5.44
C GLN A 40 7.72 0.30 6.86
N GLN A 41 7.69 -1.04 6.99
CA GLN A 41 7.85 -1.72 8.28
C GLN A 41 9.26 -1.60 8.86
N SER A 42 10.28 -1.44 8.01
CA SER A 42 11.68 -1.24 8.42
C SER A 42 11.98 0.18 8.90
N ILE A 43 11.09 1.15 8.65
CA ILE A 43 11.28 2.55 9.04
C ILE A 43 11.18 2.66 10.58
N PRO A 44 12.16 3.28 11.25
CA PRO A 44 12.13 3.46 12.70
C PRO A 44 11.06 4.48 13.11
N ASP A 45 10.41 4.27 14.26
CA ASP A 45 9.25 5.06 14.71
C ASP A 45 9.50 6.57 14.77
N LYS A 46 10.73 6.98 15.09
CA LYS A 46 11.17 8.39 15.10
C LYS A 46 11.10 9.09 13.74
N LYS A 47 11.00 8.32 12.64
CA LYS A 47 10.84 8.82 11.26
C LYS A 47 9.45 8.57 10.70
N THR A 48 8.59 7.87 11.43
CA THR A 48 7.22 7.55 11.01
C THR A 48 6.29 8.64 11.51
N LEU A 49 5.49 9.23 10.63
CA LEU A 49 4.57 10.33 10.98
C LEU A 49 3.47 9.89 11.96
N LEU A 50 2.98 8.65 11.80
CA LEU A 50 2.03 8.03 12.72
C LEU A 50 2.66 6.73 13.24
N PRO A 51 3.03 6.64 14.53
CA PRO A 51 3.51 5.39 15.09
C PRO A 51 2.39 4.35 15.00
N CYS A 52 2.70 3.16 14.46
CA CYS A 52 1.77 2.05 14.47
C CYS A 52 1.71 1.49 15.90
N PRO A 53 0.55 1.51 16.59
CA PRO A 53 0.46 0.97 17.94
C PRO A 53 0.85 -0.52 17.92
N ALA A 54 1.78 -0.88 18.80
CA ALA A 54 2.46 -2.19 18.85
C ALA A 54 1.53 -3.41 19.00
N GLU A 55 0.24 -3.20 19.30
CA GLU A 55 -0.75 -4.26 19.51
C GLU A 55 -1.07 -5.08 18.25
N SER A 56 -0.83 -4.56 17.06
CA SER A 56 -1.03 -5.33 15.81
C SER A 56 0.13 -6.25 15.43
N ARG A 57 1.28 -6.17 16.12
CA ARG A 57 2.46 -7.03 15.89
C ARG A 57 2.40 -8.36 16.64
N SER A 58 1.44 -8.54 17.56
CA SER A 58 1.23 -9.78 18.31
C SER A 58 -0.07 -10.47 17.88
N GLY A 59 -0.17 -10.82 16.60
CA GLY A 59 -1.10 -11.86 16.14
C GLY A 59 -0.47 -13.22 16.41
N ARG A 60 -0.73 -13.77 17.60
CA ARG A 60 -0.57 -15.19 17.91
C ARG A 60 -1.87 -15.90 17.56
#